data_AF-A0A3D2JKV3-F1
#
_entry.id   AF-A0A3D2JKV3-F1
#
_cell.length_a   1.000
_cell.length_b   1.000
_cell.length_c   1.000
_cell.angle_alpha   90.00
_cell.angle_beta   90.00
_cell.angle_gamma   90.00
#
_symmetry.space_group_name_H-M   'P 1'
#
loop_
_entity.id
_entity.type
_entity.pdbx_description
1 polymer ?
#
loop_
_entity_poly.entity_id
_entity_poly.type
_entity_poly.pdbx_seq_one_letter_code
_entity_poly.pdbx_strand_id
1 'polypeptide(L)'
;VRDLVVSLDTFFSQINRVEPYLQPSFVPESGEYTASNESMENLLTGMNCIMCGCCVSDCTVLEVDANFIGPAALAKAWRFTEDPRDSKRDERLKNLNDEDGGMWDCTRCMKCVEVCPKGVAPMDRIMELREAAIEAGNTNTSGYHHTESFYNSVKKHGRLDETRLAIDSAGWTNIPRLLDLAPIGIAAMRKGKLPPVFPHKAEDNKKVKDLYERVEDAD
;
A
#
# COMPACT_ATOMS: atom_id res chain seq x y z
N VAL A 1 26.75 13.79 10.35
CA VAL A 1 26.81 12.79 9.25
C VAL A 1 28.21 12.78 8.69
N ARG A 2 28.92 11.65 8.78
CA ARG A 2 30.30 11.47 8.31
C ARG A 2 30.65 9.97 8.26
N ASP A 3 31.47 9.57 7.30
CA ASP A 3 31.90 8.18 7.07
C ASP A 3 30.68 7.23 6.93
N LEU A 4 30.56 6.19 7.77
CA LEU A 4 29.42 5.26 7.73
C LEU A 4 28.22 5.72 8.59
N VAL A 5 28.25 6.95 9.13
CA VAL A 5 27.15 7.51 9.92
C VAL A 5 26.26 8.39 9.04
N VAL A 6 25.07 7.89 8.73
CA VAL A 6 24.02 8.58 7.95
C VAL A 6 23.08 9.39 8.85
N SER A 7 22.34 10.35 8.27
CA SER A 7 21.19 10.96 8.97
C SER A 7 20.01 9.99 8.90
N LEU A 8 19.29 9.87 10.02
CA LEU A 8 18.03 9.12 10.13
C LEU A 8 16.83 10.06 10.32
N ASP A 9 17.00 11.36 10.03
CA ASP A 9 15.94 12.35 10.28
C ASP A 9 14.69 12.04 9.46
N THR A 10 14.85 11.72 8.16
CA THR A 10 13.74 11.26 7.31
C THR A 10 13.13 9.96 7.84
N PHE A 11 13.94 9.01 8.30
CA PHE A 11 13.41 7.77 8.85
C PHE A 11 12.50 8.03 10.06
N PHE A 12 12.98 8.81 11.04
CA PHE A 12 12.20 9.08 12.25
C PHE A 12 11.04 10.06 12.02
N SER A 13 11.16 11.01 11.10
CA SER A 13 10.04 11.88 10.74
C SER A 13 8.87 11.08 10.16
N GLN A 14 9.16 10.12 9.28
CA GLN A 14 8.16 9.22 8.71
C GLN A 14 7.55 8.29 9.75
N ILE A 15 8.36 7.75 10.66
CA ILE A 15 7.87 6.94 11.79
C ILE A 15 6.94 7.74 12.69
N ASN A 16 7.24 9.01 12.94
CA ASN A 16 6.41 9.86 13.78
C ASN A 16 5.09 10.27 13.09
N ARG A 17 5.06 10.38 11.75
CA ARG A 17 3.84 10.68 10.98
C ARG A 17 2.71 9.68 11.21
N VAL A 18 3.04 8.42 11.51
CA VAL A 18 2.02 7.36 11.72
C VAL A 18 1.57 7.22 13.18
N GLU A 19 1.94 8.16 14.05
CA GLU A 19 1.63 8.17 15.48
C GLU A 19 1.89 6.81 16.15
N PRO A 20 3.17 6.40 16.29
CA PRO A 20 3.57 5.02 16.54
C PRO A 20 3.45 4.62 18.03
N TYR A 21 2.30 4.93 18.63
CA TYR A 21 1.93 4.62 20.01
C TYR A 21 0.46 4.21 20.11
N LEU A 22 0.12 3.47 21.17
CA LEU A 22 -1.23 2.99 21.41
C LEU A 22 -2.16 4.14 21.81
N GLN A 23 -3.36 4.20 21.21
CA GLN A 23 -4.39 5.19 21.50
C GLN A 23 -5.70 4.53 21.95
N PRO A 24 -5.78 4.03 23.20
CA PRO A 24 -6.98 3.40 23.71
C PRO A 24 -8.04 4.45 24.09
N SER A 25 -9.32 4.10 23.93
CA SER A 25 -10.47 4.95 24.30
C SER A 25 -10.73 5.01 25.81
N PHE A 26 -10.11 4.12 26.60
CA PHE A 26 -10.25 4.08 28.04
C PHE A 26 -8.95 3.63 28.73
N VAL A 27 -8.87 3.84 30.03
CA VAL A 27 -7.82 3.31 30.90
C VAL A 27 -8.48 2.34 31.89
N PRO A 28 -8.02 1.09 32.01
CA PRO A 28 -8.56 0.14 32.99
C PRO A 28 -8.50 0.71 34.42
N GLU A 29 -9.57 0.52 35.20
CA GLU A 29 -9.63 0.97 36.60
C GLU A 29 -8.55 0.31 37.48
N SER A 30 -8.17 -0.93 37.14
CA SER A 30 -7.05 -1.64 37.75
C SER A 30 -6.45 -2.63 36.75
N GLY A 31 -5.15 -2.93 36.90
CA GLY A 31 -4.44 -3.91 36.08
C GLY A 31 -3.99 -3.39 34.70
N GLU A 32 -3.87 -4.31 33.75
CA GLU A 32 -3.36 -4.08 32.39
C GLU A 32 -4.47 -4.08 31.32
N TYR A 33 -4.14 -3.60 30.12
CA TYR A 33 -5.01 -3.77 28.96
C TYR A 33 -5.06 -5.24 28.57
N THR A 34 -6.26 -5.82 28.49
CA THR A 34 -6.45 -7.21 28.09
C THR A 34 -6.56 -7.34 26.58
N ALA A 35 -5.94 -8.39 26.02
CA ALA A 35 -6.04 -8.78 24.62
C ALA A 35 -5.98 -10.31 24.54
N SER A 36 -6.63 -10.92 23.55
CA SER A 36 -6.53 -12.37 23.36
C SER A 36 -5.16 -12.74 22.81
N ASN A 37 -4.64 -13.92 23.16
CA ASN A 37 -3.36 -14.37 22.62
C ASN A 37 -3.38 -14.42 21.07
N GLU A 38 -4.46 -14.93 20.49
CA GLU A 38 -4.69 -14.99 19.04
C GLU A 38 -4.56 -13.62 18.37
N SER A 39 -5.17 -12.57 18.93
CA SER A 39 -5.09 -11.21 18.38
C SER A 39 -3.66 -10.63 18.43
N MET A 40 -2.84 -11.10 19.37
CA MET A 40 -1.47 -10.61 19.56
C MET A 40 -0.45 -11.40 18.73
N GLU A 41 -0.71 -12.67 18.44
CA GLU A 41 0.19 -13.54 17.65
C GLU A 41 0.46 -12.98 16.26
N ASN A 42 -0.57 -12.46 15.58
CA ASN A 42 -0.40 -11.86 14.24
C ASN A 42 0.58 -10.68 14.26
N LEU A 43 0.61 -9.92 15.36
CA LEU A 43 1.44 -8.73 15.49
C LEU A 43 2.92 -9.03 15.75
N LEU A 44 3.28 -10.24 16.19
CA LEU A 44 4.64 -10.60 16.62
C LEU A 44 5.69 -10.30 15.55
N THR A 45 5.40 -10.65 14.29
CA THR A 45 6.28 -10.37 13.15
C THR A 45 6.51 -8.87 12.96
N GLY A 46 5.45 -8.07 13.04
CA GLY A 46 5.52 -6.60 12.98
C GLY A 46 6.32 -5.98 14.14
N MET A 47 6.22 -6.55 15.33
CA MET A 47 6.91 -6.07 16.54
C MET A 47 8.42 -6.33 16.53
N ASN A 48 8.91 -7.26 15.70
CA ASN A 48 10.33 -7.59 15.61
C ASN A 48 11.19 -6.51 14.91
N CYS A 49 10.57 -5.43 14.41
CA CYS A 49 11.29 -4.32 13.80
C CYS A 49 12.24 -3.64 14.80
N ILE A 50 13.54 -3.63 14.49
CA ILE A 50 14.60 -3.01 15.31
C ILE A 50 14.93 -1.57 14.89
N MET A 51 14.10 -0.95 14.05
CA MET A 51 14.26 0.44 13.59
C MET A 51 15.62 0.74 12.90
N CYS A 52 16.16 -0.24 12.17
CA CYS A 52 17.47 -0.11 11.52
C CYS A 52 17.49 0.71 10.22
N GLY A 53 16.33 0.91 9.58
CA GLY A 53 16.23 1.68 8.34
C GLY A 53 16.62 0.94 7.04
N CYS A 54 17.08 -0.31 7.08
CA CYS A 54 17.50 -1.05 5.87
C CYS A 54 16.41 -1.08 4.78
N CYS A 55 15.15 -1.32 5.16
CA CYS A 55 14.05 -1.35 4.21
C CYS A 55 13.75 0.02 3.57
N VAL A 56 14.06 1.11 4.26
CA VAL A 56 13.90 2.49 3.77
C VAL A 56 15.04 2.81 2.81
N SER A 57 16.27 2.42 3.15
CA SER A 57 17.45 2.59 2.29
C SER A 57 17.31 1.92 0.92
N ASP A 58 16.66 0.77 0.85
CA ASP A 58 16.49 0.01 -0.40
C ASP A 58 15.13 0.26 -1.09
N CYS A 59 14.31 1.15 -0.55
CA CYS A 59 13.02 1.45 -1.13
C CYS A 59 13.17 2.32 -2.37
N THR A 60 12.91 1.74 -3.54
CA THR A 60 13.01 2.45 -4.83
C THR A 60 12.02 3.60 -4.99
N VAL A 61 10.95 3.64 -4.20
CA VAL A 61 9.97 4.74 -4.23
C VAL A 61 10.55 6.00 -3.57
N LEU A 62 11.27 5.85 -2.46
CA LEU A 62 11.84 6.98 -1.72
C LEU A 62 12.93 7.72 -2.51
N GLU A 63 13.51 7.09 -3.52
CA GLU A 63 14.46 7.72 -4.46
C GLU A 63 13.79 8.74 -5.39
N VAL A 64 12.50 8.57 -5.67
CA VAL A 64 11.75 9.43 -6.61
C VAL A 64 10.70 10.30 -5.93
N ASP A 65 10.22 9.86 -4.77
CA ASP A 65 9.26 10.58 -3.95
C ASP A 65 9.63 10.48 -2.46
N ALA A 66 10.23 11.56 -1.95
CA ALA A 66 10.60 11.67 -0.55
C ALA A 66 9.39 11.86 0.39
N ASN A 67 8.21 12.17 -0.14
CA ASN A 67 6.99 12.33 0.67
C ASN A 67 6.37 10.98 1.02
N PHE A 68 6.67 9.91 0.28
CA PHE A 68 6.22 8.57 0.61
C PHE A 68 6.59 8.19 2.06
N ILE A 69 5.61 7.73 2.84
CA ILE A 69 5.78 7.35 4.26
C ILE A 69 6.83 6.26 4.42
N GLY A 70 6.97 5.38 3.42
CA GLY A 70 8.01 4.38 3.40
C GLY A 70 7.66 3.11 4.17
N PRO A 71 8.41 2.03 3.90
CA PRO A 71 8.04 0.69 4.35
C PRO A 71 8.10 0.49 5.86
N ALA A 72 9.06 1.10 6.55
CA ALA A 72 9.19 0.94 8.01
C ALA A 72 8.01 1.57 8.76
N ALA A 73 7.61 2.78 8.37
CA ALA A 73 6.52 3.51 9.00
C ALA A 73 5.16 2.89 8.68
N LEU A 74 4.91 2.46 7.45
CA LEU A 74 3.67 1.75 7.13
C LEU A 74 3.57 0.39 7.86
N ALA A 75 4.66 -0.38 7.94
CA ALA A 75 4.65 -1.62 8.74
C ALA A 75 4.43 -1.36 10.24
N LYS A 76 4.93 -0.23 10.75
CA LYS A 76 4.67 0.20 12.12
C LYS A 76 3.21 0.65 12.31
N ALA A 77 2.65 1.34 11.33
CA ALA A 77 1.26 1.77 11.34
C ALA A 77 0.30 0.57 11.36
N TRP A 78 0.56 -0.43 10.50
CA TRP A 78 -0.16 -1.70 10.50
C TRP A 78 -0.21 -2.34 11.89
N ARG A 79 0.91 -2.37 12.61
CA ARG A 79 0.97 -2.93 13.97
C ARG A 79 0.02 -2.24 14.95
N PHE A 80 -0.29 -0.95 14.78
CA PHE A 80 -1.25 -0.24 15.65
C PHE A 80 -2.67 -0.33 15.12
N THR A 81 -2.86 -0.31 13.81
CA THR A 81 -4.17 -0.52 13.16
C THR A 81 -4.77 -1.88 13.53
N GLU A 82 -3.95 -2.94 13.59
CA GLU A 82 -4.40 -4.28 13.94
C GLU A 82 -4.29 -4.63 15.44
N ASP A 83 -3.86 -3.70 16.30
CA ASP A 83 -3.83 -3.97 17.74
C ASP A 83 -5.21 -3.78 18.36
N PRO A 84 -5.82 -4.82 18.96
CA PRO A 84 -7.17 -4.74 19.52
C PRO A 84 -7.29 -3.75 20.69
N ARG A 85 -6.17 -3.29 21.24
CA ARG A 85 -6.14 -2.29 22.32
C ARG A 85 -6.13 -0.86 21.77
N ASP A 86 -5.90 -0.65 20.48
CA ASP A 86 -5.93 0.67 19.85
C ASP A 86 -7.37 0.99 19.43
N SER A 87 -7.85 2.19 19.77
CA SER A 87 -9.21 2.63 19.46
C SER A 87 -9.27 3.59 18.26
N LYS A 88 -8.17 3.74 17.50
CA LYS A 88 -8.05 4.68 16.38
C LYS A 88 -7.90 4.01 15.02
N ARG A 89 -8.22 2.71 14.94
CA ARG A 89 -8.10 1.89 13.72
C ARG A 89 -8.59 2.59 12.45
N ASP A 90 -9.86 2.99 12.41
CA ASP A 90 -10.47 3.58 11.21
C ASP A 90 -9.89 4.96 10.87
N GLU A 91 -9.58 5.77 11.89
CA GLU A 91 -8.95 7.08 11.72
C GLU A 91 -7.54 6.93 11.11
N ARG A 92 -6.74 6.00 11.62
CA ARG A 92 -5.40 5.68 11.08
C ARG A 92 -5.49 5.19 9.64
N LEU A 93 -6.40 4.25 9.35
CA LEU A 93 -6.60 3.76 7.98
C LEU A 93 -6.95 4.89 7.02
N LYS A 94 -7.92 5.72 7.40
CA LYS A 94 -8.38 6.83 6.57
C LYS A 94 -7.24 7.82 6.31
N ASN A 95 -6.50 8.19 7.34
CA ASN A 95 -5.35 9.10 7.21
C ASN A 95 -4.33 8.53 6.21
N LEU A 96 -3.91 7.27 6.38
CA LEU A 96 -2.95 6.63 5.48
C LEU A 96 -3.47 6.42 4.05
N ASN A 97 -4.79 6.34 3.87
CA ASN A 97 -5.45 6.16 2.58
C ASN A 97 -5.54 7.48 1.81
N ASP A 98 -5.86 8.56 2.50
CA ASP A 98 -6.09 9.89 1.92
C ASP A 98 -4.80 10.72 1.81
N GLU A 99 -3.73 10.32 2.51
CA GLU A 99 -2.45 11.03 2.54
C GLU A 99 -1.65 10.90 1.24
N ASP A 100 -1.16 12.02 0.72
CA ASP A 100 -0.15 12.05 -0.34
C ASP A 100 1.16 11.44 0.20
N GLY A 101 1.73 10.46 -0.51
CA GLY A 101 2.80 9.64 0.06
C GLY A 101 2.29 8.51 0.96
N GLY A 102 0.98 8.24 0.98
CA GLY A 102 0.32 7.25 1.83
C GLY A 102 0.58 5.79 1.43
N MET A 103 -0.29 4.89 1.87
CA MET A 103 -0.11 3.44 1.66
C MET A 103 -0.11 3.04 0.17
N TRP A 104 -0.71 3.84 -0.72
CA TRP A 104 -0.91 3.55 -2.13
C TRP A 104 0.33 3.75 -3.01
N ASP A 105 1.31 4.53 -2.56
CA ASP A 105 2.50 4.85 -3.36
C ASP A 105 3.56 3.74 -3.35
N CYS A 106 3.38 2.72 -2.50
CA CYS A 106 4.17 1.49 -2.59
C CYS A 106 3.97 0.80 -3.95
N THR A 107 5.06 0.64 -4.70
CA THR A 107 5.08 0.01 -6.03
C THR A 107 5.25 -1.51 -5.99
N ARG A 108 5.32 -2.11 -4.79
CA ARG A 108 5.41 -3.57 -4.57
C ARG A 108 6.67 -4.22 -5.17
N CYS A 109 7.81 -3.52 -5.14
CA CYS A 109 9.08 -4.05 -5.65
C CYS A 109 9.78 -5.07 -4.74
N MET A 110 9.21 -5.40 -3.57
CA MET A 110 9.70 -6.41 -2.60
C MET A 110 11.05 -6.16 -1.92
N LYS A 111 11.79 -5.10 -2.29
CA LYS A 111 13.13 -4.85 -1.72
C LYS A 111 13.16 -4.70 -0.20
N CYS A 112 12.15 -4.06 0.37
CA CYS A 112 12.02 -3.93 1.83
C CYS A 112 11.90 -5.27 2.57
N VAL A 113 11.40 -6.33 1.92
CA VAL A 113 11.32 -7.69 2.47
C VAL A 113 12.68 -8.37 2.37
N GLU A 114 13.31 -8.30 1.18
CA GLU A 114 14.60 -8.93 0.89
C GLU A 114 15.71 -8.49 1.85
N VAL A 115 15.77 -7.20 2.20
CA VAL A 115 16.84 -6.66 3.05
C VAL A 115 16.52 -6.66 4.54
N CYS A 116 15.32 -7.07 4.96
CA CYS A 116 14.93 -6.97 6.36
C CYS A 116 15.68 -8.03 7.20
N PRO A 117 16.58 -7.64 8.12
CA PRO A 117 17.37 -8.61 8.90
C PRO A 117 16.54 -9.36 9.95
N LYS A 118 15.28 -8.94 10.16
CA LYS A 118 14.37 -9.48 11.17
C LYS A 118 13.16 -10.20 10.58
N GLY A 119 13.05 -10.26 9.25
CA GLY A 119 11.92 -10.93 8.58
C GLY A 119 10.57 -10.30 8.87
N VAL A 120 10.50 -8.97 9.07
CA VAL A 120 9.24 -8.25 9.38
C VAL A 120 8.29 -8.22 8.17
N ALA A 121 8.80 -8.46 6.96
CA ALA A 121 8.08 -8.40 5.69
C ALA A 121 7.23 -7.11 5.51
N PRO A 122 7.84 -5.91 5.45
CA PRO A 122 7.08 -4.66 5.40
C PRO A 122 6.11 -4.53 4.23
N MET A 123 6.41 -5.12 3.06
CA MET A 123 5.52 -5.09 1.89
C MET A 123 4.17 -5.75 2.21
N ASP A 124 4.21 -6.92 2.83
CA ASP A 124 3.03 -7.71 3.19
C ASP A 124 2.14 -6.91 4.15
N ARG A 125 2.74 -6.27 5.16
CA ARG A 125 2.02 -5.37 6.09
C ARG A 125 1.37 -4.16 5.40
N ILE A 126 2.00 -3.64 4.34
CA ILE A 126 1.40 -2.56 3.53
C ILE A 126 0.20 -3.08 2.73
N MET A 127 0.25 -4.32 2.23
CA MET A 127 -0.90 -4.91 1.53
C MET A 127 -2.06 -5.17 2.48
N GLU A 128 -1.78 -5.70 3.67
CA GLU A 128 -2.79 -5.89 4.73
C GLU A 128 -3.41 -4.54 5.15
N LEU A 129 -2.65 -3.45 5.20
CA LEU A 129 -3.19 -2.11 5.42
C LEU A 129 -4.15 -1.66 4.31
N ARG A 130 -3.83 -1.94 3.05
CA ARG A 130 -4.68 -1.58 1.91
C ARG A 130 -5.98 -2.37 1.94
N GLU A 131 -5.89 -3.67 2.22
CA GLU A 131 -7.06 -4.54 2.38
C GLU A 131 -7.95 -4.04 3.51
N ALA A 132 -7.39 -3.81 4.70
CA ALA A 132 -8.11 -3.24 5.83
C ALA A 132 -8.75 -1.88 5.52
N ALA A 133 -8.09 -1.03 4.72
CA ALA A 133 -8.66 0.24 4.28
C ALA A 133 -9.88 0.05 3.37
N ILE A 134 -9.81 -0.92 2.45
CA ILE A 134 -10.91 -1.28 1.54
C ILE A 134 -12.09 -1.84 2.33
N GLU A 135 -11.85 -2.76 3.26
CA GLU A 135 -12.87 -3.35 4.13
C GLU A 135 -13.59 -2.30 4.98
N ALA A 136 -12.84 -1.30 5.46
CA ALA A 136 -13.39 -0.15 6.18
C ALA A 136 -14.13 0.86 5.27
N GLY A 137 -14.22 0.60 3.96
CA GLY A 137 -14.94 1.44 3.00
C GLY A 137 -14.17 2.64 2.47
N ASN A 138 -12.84 2.69 2.67
CA ASN A 138 -11.99 3.78 2.19
C ASN A 138 -11.62 3.61 0.70
N THR A 139 -12.63 3.66 -0.18
CA THR A 139 -12.48 3.31 -1.60
C THR A 139 -12.43 4.52 -2.54
N ASN A 140 -12.59 5.74 -2.04
CA ASN A 140 -12.65 6.94 -2.89
C ASN A 140 -11.25 7.58 -3.11
N THR A 141 -10.27 6.80 -3.56
CA THR A 141 -8.90 7.27 -3.83
C THR A 141 -8.36 6.77 -5.16
N SER A 142 -7.39 7.50 -5.72
CA SER A 142 -6.71 7.09 -6.96
C SER A 142 -6.02 5.72 -6.80
N GLY A 143 -5.45 5.44 -5.62
CA GLY A 143 -4.82 4.16 -5.32
C GLY A 143 -5.79 2.98 -5.30
N TYR A 144 -6.98 3.16 -4.71
CA TYR A 144 -8.05 2.17 -4.78
C TYR A 144 -8.50 1.98 -6.23
N HIS A 145 -8.84 3.05 -6.95
CA HIS A 145 -9.32 2.95 -8.35
C HIS A 145 -8.28 2.27 -9.26
N HIS A 146 -6.99 2.49 -9.02
CA HIS A 146 -5.92 1.79 -9.72
C HIS A 146 -5.96 0.27 -9.46
N THR A 147 -6.11 -0.12 -8.19
CA THR A 147 -6.20 -1.53 -7.78
C THR A 147 -7.43 -2.20 -8.37
N GLU A 148 -8.58 -1.53 -8.33
CA GLU A 148 -9.84 -2.00 -8.88
C GLU A 148 -9.79 -2.12 -10.41
N SER A 149 -9.24 -1.12 -11.11
CA SER A 149 -9.07 -1.17 -12.57
C SER A 149 -8.12 -2.28 -12.99
N PHE A 150 -7.02 -2.48 -12.25
CA PHE A 150 -6.11 -3.60 -12.47
C PHE A 150 -6.83 -4.95 -12.31
N TYR A 151 -7.55 -5.14 -11.20
CA TYR A 151 -8.32 -6.34 -10.91
C TYR A 151 -9.31 -6.66 -12.03
N ASN A 152 -10.16 -5.67 -12.37
CA ASN A 152 -11.20 -5.82 -13.38
C ASN A 152 -10.62 -6.11 -14.77
N SER A 153 -9.48 -5.49 -15.10
CA SER A 153 -8.80 -5.76 -16.36
C SER A 153 -8.32 -7.20 -16.46
N VAL A 154 -7.61 -7.68 -15.43
CA VAL A 154 -7.07 -9.05 -15.42
C VAL A 154 -8.19 -10.07 -15.38
N LYS A 155 -9.25 -9.87 -14.58
CA LYS A 155 -10.44 -10.73 -14.56
C LYS A 155 -11.13 -10.83 -15.92
N LYS A 156 -11.24 -9.71 -16.64
CA LYS A 156 -11.98 -9.67 -17.92
C LYS A 156 -11.17 -10.18 -19.12
N HIS A 157 -9.90 -9.80 -19.19
CA HIS A 157 -9.05 -9.98 -20.37
C HIS A 157 -7.90 -10.97 -20.15
N GLY A 158 -7.62 -11.38 -18.91
CA GLY A 158 -6.45 -12.17 -18.55
C GLY A 158 -5.14 -11.39 -18.67
N ARG A 159 -5.22 -10.08 -18.93
CA ARG A 159 -4.11 -9.14 -19.10
C ARG A 159 -4.54 -7.74 -18.65
N LEU A 160 -3.54 -6.91 -18.41
CA LEU A 160 -3.72 -5.50 -18.08
C LEU A 160 -4.08 -4.67 -19.33
N ASP A 161 -5.11 -3.84 -19.22
CA ASP A 161 -5.51 -2.80 -20.16
C ASP A 161 -4.84 -1.49 -19.71
N GLU A 162 -3.63 -1.27 -20.21
CA GLU A 162 -2.81 -0.11 -19.86
C GLU A 162 -3.46 1.22 -20.25
N THR A 163 -4.27 1.24 -21.32
CA THR A 163 -4.99 2.44 -21.76
C THR A 163 -6.02 2.86 -20.72
N ARG A 164 -6.80 1.90 -20.20
CA ARG A 164 -7.82 2.18 -19.19
C ARG A 164 -7.25 2.42 -17.82
N LEU A 165 -6.21 1.69 -17.43
CA LEU A 165 -5.64 1.78 -16.10
C LEU A 165 -5.33 3.21 -15.70
N ALA A 166 -4.62 3.97 -16.54
CA ALA A 166 -4.25 5.35 -16.23
C ALA A 166 -5.47 6.28 -16.07
N ILE A 167 -6.50 6.09 -16.89
CA ILE A 167 -7.72 6.91 -16.90
C ILE A 167 -8.59 6.57 -15.68
N ASP A 168 -8.81 5.28 -15.43
CA ASP A 168 -9.61 4.79 -14.31
C ASP A 168 -8.95 5.16 -12.98
N SER A 169 -7.62 5.04 -12.88
CA SER A 169 -6.85 5.48 -11.70
C SER A 169 -7.01 6.98 -11.43
N ALA A 170 -6.93 7.80 -12.49
CA ALA A 170 -7.10 9.26 -12.37
C ALA A 170 -8.54 9.65 -12.00
N GLY A 171 -9.51 8.83 -12.39
CA GLY A 171 -10.94 9.11 -12.32
C GLY A 171 -11.42 9.86 -13.56
N TRP A 172 -12.49 9.36 -14.19
CA TRP A 172 -13.03 9.93 -15.44
C TRP A 172 -13.57 11.36 -15.28
N THR A 173 -13.90 11.76 -14.06
CA THR A 173 -14.42 13.09 -13.72
C THR A 173 -13.31 14.07 -13.31
N ASN A 174 -12.08 13.61 -13.10
CA ASN A 174 -10.96 14.41 -12.62
C ASN A 174 -10.19 15.04 -13.79
N ILE A 175 -10.79 16.05 -14.42
CA ILE A 175 -10.20 16.74 -15.60
C ILE A 175 -8.78 17.25 -15.33
N PRO A 176 -8.47 17.91 -14.19
CA PRO A 176 -7.10 18.37 -13.91
C PRO A 176 -6.08 17.23 -13.97
N ARG A 177 -6.37 16.10 -13.30
CA ARG A 177 -5.45 14.96 -13.28
C ARG A 177 -5.28 14.31 -14.66
N LEU A 178 -6.34 14.26 -15.46
CA LEU A 178 -6.26 13.75 -16.82
C LEU A 178 -5.40 14.64 -17.74
N LEU A 179 -5.44 15.96 -17.54
CA LEU A 179 -4.58 16.89 -18.26
C LEU A 179 -3.10 16.70 -17.91
N ASP A 180 -2.78 16.38 -16.65
CA ASP A 180 -1.40 16.07 -16.22
C ASP A 180 -0.82 14.83 -16.92
N LEU A 181 -1.67 13.90 -17.35
CA LEU A 181 -1.26 12.70 -18.09
C LEU A 181 -1.06 12.95 -19.59
N ALA A 182 -1.61 14.04 -20.13
CA ALA A 182 -1.57 14.33 -21.57
C ALA A 182 -0.14 14.42 -22.15
N PRO A 183 0.85 15.07 -21.49
CA PRO A 183 2.23 15.09 -21.97
C PRO A 183 2.83 13.70 -22.13
N ILE A 184 2.55 12.78 -21.19
CA ILE A 184 3.01 11.39 -21.23
C ILE A 184 2.35 10.66 -22.40
N GLY A 185 1.04 10.83 -22.58
CA GLY A 185 0.30 10.26 -23.71
C GLY A 185 0.83 10.72 -25.07
N ILE A 186 1.11 12.02 -25.23
CA ILE A 186 1.70 12.59 -26.45
C ILE A 186 3.10 12.02 -26.70
N ALA A 187 3.93 11.92 -25.66
CA ALA A 187 5.27 11.36 -25.77
C ALA A 187 5.24 9.87 -26.17
N ALA A 188 4.34 9.08 -25.57
CA ALA A 188 4.12 7.67 -25.91
C ALA A 188 3.65 7.51 -27.36
N MET A 189 2.68 8.32 -27.79
CA MET A 189 2.17 8.34 -29.16
C MET A 189 3.28 8.65 -30.18
N ARG A 190 4.09 9.69 -29.93
CA ARG A 190 5.23 10.05 -30.80
C ARG A 190 6.27 8.93 -30.92
N LYS A 191 6.37 8.05 -29.94
CA LYS A 191 7.28 6.89 -29.93
C LYS A 191 6.61 5.60 -30.43
N GLY A 192 5.35 5.64 -30.86
CA GLY A 192 4.60 4.45 -31.24
C GLY A 192 4.37 3.46 -30.09
N LYS A 193 4.44 3.95 -28.84
CA LYS A 193 4.29 3.16 -27.61
C LYS A 193 2.95 3.43 -26.91
N LEU A 194 1.99 4.03 -27.62
CA LEU A 194 0.66 4.19 -27.07
C LEU A 194 0.00 2.79 -27.00
N PRO A 195 -0.58 2.38 -25.87
CA PRO A 195 -1.21 1.09 -25.77
C PRO A 195 -2.43 1.01 -26.72
N PRO A 196 -2.83 -0.19 -27.13
CA PRO A 196 -3.95 -0.36 -28.06
C PRO A 196 -5.25 0.13 -27.42
N VAL A 197 -6.12 0.73 -28.24
CA VAL A 197 -7.45 1.22 -27.80
C VAL A 197 -8.34 0.06 -27.33
N PHE A 198 -8.16 -1.13 -27.92
CA PHE A 198 -8.82 -2.35 -27.49
C PHE A 198 -7.79 -3.31 -26.90
N PRO A 199 -7.95 -3.73 -25.63
CA PRO A 199 -7.01 -4.63 -25.00
C PRO A 199 -7.04 -6.02 -25.66
N HIS A 200 -5.85 -6.58 -25.89
CA HIS A 200 -5.72 -7.98 -26.29
C HIS A 200 -6.10 -8.90 -25.13
N LYS A 201 -6.86 -9.95 -25.42
CA LYS A 201 -7.12 -11.02 -24.43
C LYS A 201 -5.92 -11.96 -24.38
N ALA A 202 -5.60 -12.48 -23.20
CA ALA A 202 -4.65 -13.57 -23.06
C ALA A 202 -5.16 -14.83 -23.80
N GLU A 203 -4.25 -15.62 -24.36
CA GLU A 203 -4.60 -16.91 -24.99
C GLU A 203 -5.33 -17.83 -23.99
N ASP A 204 -4.88 -17.84 -22.73
CA ASP A 204 -5.45 -18.60 -21.63
C ASP A 204 -6.50 -17.84 -20.79
N ASN A 205 -7.13 -16.78 -21.33
CA ASN A 205 -8.10 -15.95 -20.57
C ASN A 205 -9.22 -16.77 -19.90
N LYS A 206 -9.65 -17.88 -20.51
CA LYS A 206 -10.65 -18.76 -19.88
C LYS A 206 -10.13 -19.37 -18.57
N LYS A 207 -8.89 -19.89 -18.55
CA LYS A 207 -8.28 -20.44 -17.33
C LYS A 207 -8.15 -19.37 -16.25
N VAL A 208 -7.81 -18.13 -16.63
CA VAL A 208 -7.73 -17.00 -15.70
C VAL A 208 -9.10 -16.71 -15.08
N LYS A 209 -10.17 -16.67 -15.89
CA LYS A 209 -11.54 -16.52 -15.38
C LYS A 209 -11.96 -17.64 -14.44
N ASP A 210 -11.71 -18.89 -14.85
CA ASP A 210 -12.02 -20.07 -14.02
C ASP A 210 -11.30 -20.01 -12.66
N LEU A 211 -10.09 -19.43 -12.60
CA LEU A 211 -9.38 -19.21 -11.34
C LEU A 211 -10.07 -18.17 -10.46
N TYR A 212 -10.52 -17.05 -11.03
CA TYR A 212 -11.28 -16.04 -10.28
C TYR A 212 -12.60 -16.61 -9.74
N GLU A 213 -13.36 -17.33 -10.57
CA GLU A 213 -14.62 -17.96 -10.15
C GLU A 213 -14.40 -18.93 -8.98
N ARG A 214 -13.34 -19.75 -9.04
CA ARG A 214 -13.01 -20.69 -7.93
C ARG A 214 -12.60 -20.00 -6.64
N VAL A 215 -11.97 -18.84 -6.71
CA VAL A 215 -11.57 -18.07 -5.51
C VAL A 215 -12.79 -17.37 -4.93
N GLU A 216 -13.61 -16.73 -5.77
CA GLU A 216 -14.83 -16.05 -5.33
C GLU A 216 -15.90 -17.01 -4.80
N ASP A 217 -15.98 -18.26 -5.29
CA ASP A 217 -16.89 -19.29 -4.79
C ASP A 217 -16.39 -19.99 -3.50
N ALA A 218 -15.14 -19.76 -3.09
CA ALA A 218 -14.53 -20.38 -1.92
C ALA A 218 -14.67 -19.54 -0.63
N ASP A 219 -15.03 -18.26 -0.75
CA ASP A 219 -15.36 -17.34 0.34
C ASP A 219 -16.88 -17.32 0.65
#